data_AF-A0A084IND0-F1
#
_entry.id   AF-A0A084IND0-F1
#
_cell.length_a   1.000
_cell.length_b   1.000
_cell.length_c   1.000
_cell.angle_alpha   90.00
_cell.angle_beta   90.00
_cell.angle_gamma   90.00
#
_symmetry.space_group_name_H-M   'P 1'
#
loop_
_entity.id
_entity.type
_entity.pdbx_description
1 polymer ?
#
loop_
_entity_poly.entity_id
_entity_poly.type
_entity_poly.pdbx_seq_one_letter_code
_entity_poly.pdbx_strand_id
1 'polypeptide(L)'
;MGFQRTVNESRAKKIAANVIDQGRIFPNTIVLATDTQELEIHDSKVEFSPDIKFLIVDGQHRLWAQHFAKRGIKYGCTIHLGLSEPEMATLFVEINDTQKRVPASLRWDLVRLTRSDSDPEMARAADLTYDLSTDLSSPLFQRIDLTGEDKSKSLTQASIAPEIKSLIKKRNSPLRMGEVGYETQREQLIAYFDAIKSLDKAGWISGESNLYQNRVIRALLQLYPQVIEAIDIPVGEITLQQLEKALSPIDVTELDQEKIRGQQGTAGISQIRTVISEMLWGARA
;
A
#
# COMPACT_ATOMS: atom_id res chain seq x y z
N MET A 1 10.02 -1.60 10.47
CA MET A 1 8.90 -0.63 10.59
C MET A 1 7.66 -1.45 10.95
N GLY A 2 6.91 -1.03 11.97
CA GLY A 2 5.81 -1.83 12.54
C GLY A 2 4.47 -1.58 11.85
N PHE A 3 3.62 -2.60 11.84
CA PHE A 3 2.30 -2.63 11.22
C PHE A 3 1.21 -1.85 11.97
N GLN A 4 1.57 -1.16 13.06
CA GLN A 4 0.61 -0.45 13.89
C GLN A 4 0.20 0.87 13.26
N ARG A 5 -1.07 1.23 13.43
CA ARG A 5 -1.57 2.53 13.00
C ARG A 5 -0.87 3.65 13.75
N THR A 6 -0.60 4.75 13.07
CA THR A 6 -0.16 5.99 13.71
C THR A 6 -1.17 6.41 14.79
N VAL A 7 -0.72 6.51 16.03
CA VAL A 7 -1.59 6.85 17.15
C VAL A 7 -2.00 8.32 17.05
N ASN A 8 -3.26 8.59 16.69
CA ASN A 8 -3.84 9.93 16.73
C ASN A 8 -3.82 10.50 18.17
N GLU A 9 -2.93 11.46 18.40
CA GLU A 9 -2.73 12.11 19.70
C GLU A 9 -3.96 12.85 20.21
N SER A 10 -4.66 13.59 19.33
CA SER A 10 -5.89 14.31 19.69
C SER A 10 -6.96 13.37 20.24
N ARG A 11 -7.09 12.18 19.64
CA ARG A 11 -7.99 11.13 20.13
C ARG A 11 -7.57 10.62 21.51
N ALA A 12 -6.29 10.36 21.72
CA ALA A 12 -5.77 9.91 23.01
C ALA A 12 -6.01 10.96 24.13
N LYS A 13 -5.75 12.24 23.86
CA LYS A 13 -6.04 13.35 24.80
C LYS A 13 -7.53 13.43 25.18
N LYS A 14 -8.43 13.27 24.20
CA LYS A 14 -9.88 13.24 24.48
C LYS A 14 -10.28 12.06 25.35
N ILE A 15 -9.69 10.88 25.13
CA ILE A 15 -9.95 9.68 25.93
C ILE A 15 -9.47 9.91 27.37
N ALA A 16 -8.28 10.49 27.55
CA ALA A 16 -7.72 10.82 28.87
C ALA A 16 -8.68 11.73 29.66
N ALA A 17 -9.08 12.87 29.08
CA ALA A 17 -9.90 13.87 29.77
C ALA A 17 -11.34 13.40 30.07
N ASN A 18 -11.96 12.65 29.14
CA ASN A 18 -13.38 12.32 29.22
C ASN A 18 -13.69 10.96 29.86
N VAL A 19 -12.70 10.07 29.95
CA VAL A 19 -12.88 8.72 30.51
C VAL A 19 -11.98 8.53 31.73
N ILE A 20 -10.66 8.59 31.53
CA ILE A 20 -9.69 8.23 32.56
C ILE A 20 -9.76 9.23 33.72
N ASP A 21 -9.67 10.53 33.43
CA ASP A 21 -9.70 11.59 34.44
C ASP A 21 -11.05 11.73 35.14
N GLN A 22 -12.12 11.20 34.53
CA GLN A 22 -13.46 11.10 35.14
C GLN A 22 -13.58 9.90 36.10
N GLY A 23 -12.53 9.08 36.26
CA GLY A 23 -12.56 7.88 37.09
C GLY A 23 -13.38 6.74 36.50
N ARG A 24 -13.60 6.73 35.18
CA ARG A 24 -14.34 5.69 34.47
C ARG A 24 -13.38 4.59 34.00
N ILE A 25 -13.90 3.38 33.83
CA ILE A 25 -13.15 2.22 33.31
C ILE A 25 -13.59 1.87 31.90
N PHE A 26 -12.71 1.20 31.15
CA PHE A 26 -13.06 0.63 29.86
C PHE A 26 -13.68 -0.76 30.06
N PRO A 27 -14.83 -1.06 29.42
CA PRO A 27 -15.44 -2.38 29.50
C PRO A 27 -14.72 -3.42 28.64
N ASN A 28 -13.96 -2.98 27.63
CA ASN A 28 -13.27 -3.86 26.67
C ASN A 28 -11.79 -4.02 27.03
N THR A 29 -11.23 -5.18 26.72
CA THR A 29 -9.82 -5.49 26.99
C THR A 29 -8.86 -4.77 26.02
N ILE A 30 -7.60 -4.65 26.42
CA ILE A 30 -6.47 -4.40 25.52
C ILE A 30 -6.04 -5.77 25.00
N VAL A 31 -5.99 -5.91 23.68
CA VAL A 31 -5.55 -7.16 23.04
C VAL A 31 -4.08 -7.01 22.69
N LEU A 32 -3.26 -7.92 23.20
CA LEU A 32 -1.82 -7.97 23.01
C LEU A 32 -1.45 -9.29 22.32
N ALA A 33 -0.36 -9.29 21.57
CA ALA A 33 0.23 -10.49 20.99
C ALA A 33 1.75 -10.46 21.15
N THR A 34 2.38 -11.63 21.33
CA THR A 34 3.84 -11.78 21.43
C THR A 34 4.29 -13.12 20.84
N ASP A 35 5.55 -13.18 20.44
CA ASP A 35 6.25 -14.39 20.00
C ASP A 35 6.69 -15.28 21.17
N THR A 36 6.62 -14.76 22.40
CA THR A 36 6.90 -15.51 23.61
C THR A 36 5.89 -16.65 23.77
N GLN A 37 6.38 -17.88 23.88
CA GLN A 37 5.57 -19.10 23.95
C GLN A 37 4.77 -19.21 25.24
N GLU A 38 5.40 -18.89 26.37
CA GLU A 38 4.81 -19.02 27.70
C GLU A 38 5.19 -17.82 28.55
N LEU A 39 4.25 -17.35 29.37
CA LEU A 39 4.52 -16.36 30.40
C LEU A 39 4.34 -17.03 31.77
N GLU A 40 5.29 -16.81 32.66
CA GLU A 40 5.21 -17.36 34.01
C GLU A 40 4.06 -16.71 34.79
N ILE A 41 3.27 -17.57 35.45
CA ILE A 41 2.15 -17.15 36.29
C ILE A 41 2.48 -17.49 37.74
N HIS A 42 2.71 -16.46 38.55
CA HIS A 42 2.97 -16.58 39.98
C HIS A 42 1.86 -15.89 40.76
N ASP A 43 1.19 -16.60 41.67
CA ASP A 43 0.10 -16.07 42.50
C ASP A 43 -1.02 -15.34 41.71
N SER A 44 -1.45 -15.92 40.58
CA SER A 44 -2.42 -15.32 39.65
C SER A 44 -1.96 -13.98 39.02
N LYS A 45 -0.67 -13.70 39.05
CA LYS A 45 -0.04 -12.57 38.36
C LYS A 45 0.85 -13.09 37.25
N VAL A 46 0.83 -12.39 36.13
CA VAL A 46 1.77 -12.59 35.04
C VAL A 46 2.88 -11.57 35.21
N GLU A 47 4.11 -12.03 35.46
CA GLU A 47 5.30 -11.18 35.49
C GLU A 47 6.16 -11.50 34.27
N PHE A 48 6.65 -10.47 33.59
CA PHE A 48 7.43 -10.62 32.37
C PHE A 48 8.62 -9.67 32.36
N SER A 49 9.70 -10.10 31.69
CA SER A 49 10.86 -9.24 31.46
C SER A 49 10.47 -8.04 30.59
N PRO A 50 11.03 -6.84 30.83
CA PRO A 50 10.89 -5.70 29.93
C PRO A 50 11.38 -5.97 28.50
N ASP A 51 12.15 -7.03 28.27
CA ASP A 51 12.62 -7.43 26.94
C ASP A 51 11.52 -8.06 26.08
N ILE A 52 10.43 -8.54 26.70
CA ILE A 52 9.30 -9.12 25.98
C ILE A 52 8.56 -8.01 25.24
N LYS A 53 8.47 -8.16 23.92
CA LYS A 53 7.76 -7.22 23.05
C LYS A 53 6.33 -7.70 22.84
N PHE A 54 5.40 -6.78 23.01
CA PHE A 54 4.00 -6.99 22.70
C PHE A 54 3.58 -6.12 21.53
N LEU A 55 2.96 -6.74 20.52
CA LEU A 55 2.15 -6.04 19.56
C LEU A 55 0.80 -5.70 20.21
N ILE A 56 0.45 -4.42 20.27
CA ILE A 56 -0.90 -3.99 20.62
C ILE A 56 -1.80 -4.23 19.42
N VAL A 57 -2.67 -5.22 19.54
CA VAL A 57 -3.58 -5.67 18.49
C VAL A 57 -4.84 -4.80 18.45
N ASP A 58 -5.41 -4.52 19.63
CA ASP A 58 -6.49 -3.54 19.80
C ASP A 58 -6.29 -2.73 21.10
N GLY A 59 -6.77 -1.49 21.08
CA GLY A 59 -6.73 -0.61 22.25
C GLY A 59 -5.55 0.35 22.30
N GLN A 60 -4.77 0.50 21.22
CA GLN A 60 -3.62 1.41 21.16
C GLN A 60 -3.93 2.85 21.65
N HIS A 61 -5.06 3.44 21.24
CA HIS A 61 -5.43 4.80 21.68
C HIS A 61 -5.84 4.84 23.16
N ARG A 62 -6.40 3.74 23.69
CA ARG A 62 -6.77 3.63 25.11
C ARG A 62 -5.52 3.54 25.97
N LEU A 63 -4.58 2.69 25.59
CA LEU A 63 -3.31 2.55 26.29
C LEU A 63 -2.47 3.84 26.19
N TRP A 64 -2.41 4.46 25.01
CA TRP A 64 -1.67 5.71 24.81
C TRP A 64 -2.29 6.90 25.56
N ALA A 65 -3.60 6.92 25.78
CA ALA A 65 -4.25 7.96 26.56
C ALA A 65 -3.71 8.04 28.00
N GLN A 66 -3.15 6.94 28.53
CA GLN A 66 -2.52 6.91 29.85
C GLN A 66 -1.36 7.91 29.98
N HIS A 67 -0.65 8.23 28.89
CA HIS A 67 0.42 9.25 28.89
C HIS A 67 -0.11 10.68 29.11
N PHE A 68 -1.38 10.95 28.81
CA PHE A 68 -1.98 12.27 28.94
C PHE A 68 -2.92 12.40 30.15
N ALA A 69 -3.29 11.27 30.76
CA ALA A 69 -4.20 11.25 31.90
C ALA A 69 -3.49 11.65 33.18
N LYS A 70 -4.23 12.31 34.07
CA LYS A 70 -3.74 12.74 35.39
C LYS A 70 -3.78 11.61 36.43
N ARG A 71 -4.42 10.48 36.10
CA ARG A 71 -4.53 9.31 36.97
C ARG A 71 -4.29 8.01 36.22
N GLY A 72 -3.76 7.02 36.94
CA GLY A 72 -3.64 5.64 36.47
C GLY A 72 -4.97 4.90 36.56
N ILE A 73 -5.23 4.00 35.60
CA ILE A 73 -6.32 3.02 35.68
C ILE A 73 -5.78 1.62 35.40
N LYS A 74 -6.54 0.60 35.82
CA LYS A 74 -6.29 -0.79 35.43
C LYS A 74 -7.01 -1.09 34.13
N TYR A 75 -6.33 -1.79 33.23
CA TYR A 75 -6.88 -2.28 31.98
C TYR A 75 -7.11 -3.79 32.10
N GLY A 76 -8.26 -4.28 31.63
CA GLY A 76 -8.38 -5.70 31.31
C GLY A 76 -7.51 -5.99 30.09
N CYS A 77 -6.73 -7.07 30.12
CA CYS A 77 -5.84 -7.45 29.02
C CYS A 77 -6.09 -8.89 28.58
N THR A 78 -5.96 -9.14 27.29
CA THR A 78 -5.95 -10.48 26.68
C THR A 78 -4.66 -10.60 25.89
N ILE A 79 -3.87 -11.64 26.14
CA ILE A 79 -2.55 -11.83 25.51
C ILE A 79 -2.58 -13.11 24.69
N HIS A 80 -2.28 -13.00 23.40
CA HIS A 80 -1.99 -14.13 22.53
C HIS A 80 -0.48 -14.43 22.58
N LEU A 81 -0.14 -15.68 22.89
CA LEU A 81 1.25 -16.14 23.04
C LEU A 81 1.68 -16.99 21.84
N GLY A 82 2.99 -17.09 21.63
CA GLY A 82 3.62 -17.96 20.66
C GLY A 82 3.32 -17.61 19.20
N LEU A 83 2.93 -16.36 18.91
CA LEU A 83 2.60 -15.93 17.57
C LEU A 83 3.84 -15.37 16.87
N SER A 84 4.15 -15.91 15.69
CA SER A 84 5.14 -15.31 14.80
C SER A 84 4.72 -13.90 14.36
N GLU A 85 5.68 -13.07 13.93
CA GLU A 85 5.36 -11.72 13.39
C GLU A 85 4.25 -11.75 12.31
N PRO A 86 4.26 -12.69 11.34
CA PRO A 86 3.16 -12.89 10.39
C PRO A 86 1.79 -13.14 11.02
N GLU A 87 1.72 -14.00 12.03
CA GLU A 87 0.47 -14.35 12.70
C GLU A 87 -0.06 -13.18 13.52
N MET A 88 0.82 -12.45 14.21
CA MET A 88 0.48 -11.22 14.93
C MET A 88 -0.08 -10.15 13.99
N ALA A 89 0.54 -9.99 12.82
CA ALA A 89 0.09 -9.10 11.74
C ALA A 89 -1.31 -9.46 11.23
N THR A 90 -1.56 -10.76 11.03
CA THR A 90 -2.84 -11.29 10.56
C THR A 90 -3.94 -11.03 11.60
N LEU A 91 -3.67 -11.38 12.86
CA LEU A 91 -4.57 -11.12 13.99
C LEU A 91 -4.93 -9.64 14.12
N PHE A 92 -3.95 -8.74 13.94
CA PHE A 92 -4.18 -7.29 13.93
C PHE A 92 -5.20 -6.88 12.87
N VAL A 93 -5.09 -7.40 11.65
CA VAL A 93 -6.06 -7.09 10.60
C VAL A 93 -7.42 -7.66 10.89
N GLU A 94 -7.54 -8.93 11.24
CA GLU A 94 -8.83 -9.57 11.43
C GLU A 94 -9.66 -8.88 12.53
N ILE A 95 -9.03 -8.57 13.66
CA ILE A 95 -9.68 -7.86 14.77
C ILE A 95 -10.03 -6.42 14.39
N ASN A 96 -9.14 -5.69 13.72
CA ASN A 96 -9.42 -4.31 13.38
C ASN A 96 -10.38 -4.18 12.20
N ASP A 97 -10.37 -5.10 11.23
CA ASP A 97 -11.20 -5.02 10.03
C ASP A 97 -12.68 -5.21 10.36
N THR A 98 -13.00 -6.06 11.35
CA THR A 98 -14.36 -6.27 11.86
C THR A 98 -14.91 -5.09 12.66
N GLN A 99 -14.05 -4.29 13.32
CA GLN A 99 -14.47 -3.15 14.15
C GLN A 99 -14.37 -1.78 13.44
N LYS A 100 -13.30 -1.55 12.68
CA LYS A 100 -13.07 -0.37 11.85
C LYS A 100 -12.04 -0.69 10.76
N ARG A 101 -12.51 -0.84 9.51
CA ARG A 101 -11.73 -1.24 8.32
C ARG A 101 -10.30 -0.69 8.32
N VAL A 102 -9.33 -1.60 8.26
CA VAL A 102 -7.90 -1.27 8.10
C VAL A 102 -7.67 -0.64 6.72
N PRO A 103 -6.78 0.38 6.60
CA PRO A 103 -6.43 0.91 5.28
C PRO A 103 -6.06 -0.23 4.33
N ALA A 104 -6.59 -0.18 3.10
CA ALA A 104 -6.37 -1.25 2.13
C ALA A 104 -4.87 -1.44 1.81
N SER A 105 -4.06 -0.38 1.90
CA SER A 105 -2.61 -0.42 1.67
C SER A 105 -1.89 -1.28 2.70
N LEU A 106 -2.32 -1.25 3.97
CA LEU A 106 -1.72 -2.05 5.02
C LEU A 106 -1.91 -3.56 4.77
N ARG A 107 -3.00 -3.98 4.12
CA ARG A 107 -3.19 -5.40 3.76
C ARG A 107 -2.11 -5.91 2.82
N TRP A 108 -1.67 -5.10 1.86
CA TRP A 108 -0.59 -5.45 0.95
C TRP A 108 0.76 -5.50 1.67
N ASP A 109 1.01 -4.55 2.58
CA ASP A 109 2.21 -4.53 3.41
C ASP A 109 2.32 -5.79 4.28
N LEU A 110 1.19 -6.22 4.83
CA LEU A 110 1.12 -7.45 5.63
C LEU A 110 1.38 -8.69 4.81
N VAL A 111 0.78 -8.84 3.63
CA VAL A 111 1.07 -10.00 2.75
C VAL A 111 2.55 -10.07 2.37
N ARG A 112 3.19 -8.91 2.14
CA ARG A 112 4.64 -8.84 1.89
C ARG A 112 5.45 -9.41 3.06
N LEU A 113 5.04 -9.10 4.28
CA LEU A 113 5.78 -9.44 5.49
C LEU A 113 5.42 -10.81 6.05
N THR A 114 4.18 -11.26 5.88
CA THR A 114 3.74 -12.60 6.31
C THR A 114 4.23 -13.69 5.39
N ARG A 115 4.67 -13.35 4.17
CA ARG A 115 5.08 -14.30 3.13
C ARG A 115 4.08 -15.45 2.98
N SER A 116 2.79 -15.14 3.13
CA SER A 116 1.75 -16.18 3.06
C SER A 116 1.82 -16.87 1.70
N ASP A 117 2.14 -18.16 1.71
CA ASP A 117 2.20 -19.00 0.51
C ASP A 117 0.85 -19.14 -0.22
N SER A 118 -0.23 -18.64 0.37
CA SER A 118 -1.58 -18.74 -0.18
C SER A 118 -1.82 -17.86 -1.43
N ASP A 119 -1.02 -16.80 -1.63
CA ASP A 119 -1.15 -15.91 -2.80
C ASP A 119 0.21 -15.31 -3.20
N PRO A 120 1.08 -16.08 -3.89
CA PRO A 120 2.43 -15.64 -4.26
C PRO A 120 2.42 -14.43 -5.20
N GLU A 121 1.40 -14.28 -6.06
CA GLU A 121 1.22 -13.08 -6.90
C GLU A 121 0.94 -11.84 -6.06
N MET A 122 0.17 -11.96 -4.98
CA MET A 122 -0.09 -10.83 -4.07
C MET A 122 1.19 -10.37 -3.37
N ALA A 123 1.97 -11.32 -2.85
CA ALA A 123 3.26 -11.01 -2.21
C ALA A 123 4.23 -10.36 -3.20
N ARG A 124 4.39 -10.94 -4.39
CA ARG A 124 5.27 -10.41 -5.43
C ARG A 124 4.85 -9.01 -5.91
N ALA A 125 3.56 -8.76 -6.08
CA ALA A 125 3.07 -7.43 -6.44
C ALA A 125 3.30 -6.41 -5.32
N ALA A 126 3.20 -6.81 -4.06
CA ALA A 126 3.54 -5.96 -2.91
C ALA A 126 5.04 -5.64 -2.86
N ASP A 127 5.91 -6.63 -3.12
CA ASP A 127 7.37 -6.42 -3.21
C ASP A 127 7.72 -5.46 -4.36
N LEU A 128 7.20 -5.67 -5.57
CA LEU A 128 7.43 -4.77 -6.70
C LEU A 128 6.92 -3.34 -6.42
N THR A 129 5.77 -3.20 -5.77
CA THR A 129 5.24 -1.88 -5.37
C THR A 129 6.13 -1.22 -4.31
N TYR A 130 6.66 -2.00 -3.37
CA TYR A 130 7.61 -1.53 -2.37
C TYR A 130 8.89 -1.02 -3.04
N ASP A 131 9.47 -1.79 -3.96
CA ASP A 131 10.68 -1.41 -4.71
C ASP A 131 10.48 -0.13 -5.51
N LEU A 132 9.33 0.02 -6.19
CA LEU A 132 8.97 1.27 -6.87
C LEU A 132 8.93 2.47 -5.91
N SER A 133 8.59 2.25 -4.65
CA SER A 133 8.54 3.32 -3.64
C SER A 133 9.88 3.56 -2.94
N THR A 134 10.81 2.60 -2.93
CA THR A 134 12.02 2.67 -2.09
C THR A 134 13.33 2.65 -2.87
N ASP A 135 13.34 2.28 -4.13
CA ASP A 135 14.52 2.41 -4.98
C ASP A 135 14.69 3.85 -5.46
N LEU A 136 15.88 4.42 -5.24
CA LEU A 136 16.29 5.74 -5.72
C LEU A 136 16.26 5.86 -7.25
N SER A 137 16.44 4.75 -7.97
CA SER A 137 16.33 4.74 -9.43
C SER A 137 14.89 4.88 -9.91
N SER A 138 13.91 4.57 -9.06
CA SER A 138 12.51 4.64 -9.44
C SER A 138 12.03 6.09 -9.49
N PRO A 139 11.30 6.49 -10.55
CA PRO A 139 10.61 7.78 -10.61
C PRO A 139 9.48 7.91 -9.57
N LEU A 140 9.11 6.81 -8.90
CA LEU A 140 8.14 6.74 -7.81
C LEU A 140 8.79 6.68 -6.42
N PHE A 141 10.10 6.90 -6.32
CA PHE A 141 10.81 6.95 -5.04
C PHE A 141 10.12 7.89 -4.05
N GLN A 142 9.77 7.36 -2.87
CA GLN A 142 9.02 8.01 -1.79
C GLN A 142 7.65 8.60 -2.18
N ARG A 143 7.10 8.24 -3.34
CA ARG A 143 5.85 8.82 -3.87
C ARG A 143 4.61 7.95 -3.64
N ILE A 144 4.77 6.74 -3.11
CA ILE A 144 3.66 5.82 -2.80
C ILE A 144 3.43 5.80 -1.28
N ASP A 145 2.18 5.96 -0.86
CA ASP A 145 1.74 5.67 0.50
C ASP A 145 1.56 4.17 0.68
N LEU A 146 2.58 3.53 1.25
CA LEU A 146 2.62 2.09 1.51
C LEU A 146 1.65 1.68 2.63
N THR A 147 1.34 2.56 3.58
CA THR A 147 0.54 2.20 4.78
C THR A 147 -0.92 2.63 4.65
N GLY A 148 -1.22 3.60 3.80
CA GLY A 148 -2.55 4.21 3.68
C GLY A 148 -2.81 5.29 4.73
N GLU A 149 -1.76 5.71 5.45
CA GLU A 149 -1.85 6.72 6.51
C GLU A 149 -1.24 8.06 6.12
N ASP A 150 -0.34 8.08 5.13
CA ASP A 150 0.33 9.29 4.65
C ASP A 150 -0.52 10.01 3.61
N LYS A 151 -1.40 10.88 4.09
CA LYS A 151 -2.30 11.68 3.25
C LYS A 151 -1.59 12.73 2.38
N SER A 152 -0.28 12.96 2.57
CA SER A 152 0.47 13.87 1.71
C SER A 152 0.74 13.28 0.33
N LYS A 153 0.69 11.95 0.20
CA LYS A 153 0.94 11.24 -1.05
C LYS A 153 -0.37 10.92 -1.76
N SER A 154 -0.45 11.26 -3.03
CA SER A 154 -1.62 10.97 -3.86
C SER A 154 -1.69 9.49 -4.23
N LEU A 155 -0.55 8.85 -4.48
CA LEU A 155 -0.47 7.44 -4.85
C LEU A 155 -0.46 6.55 -3.61
N THR A 156 -1.16 5.42 -3.68
CA THR A 156 -1.26 4.48 -2.55
C THR A 156 -0.88 3.08 -3.00
N GLN A 157 -0.33 2.27 -2.10
CA GLN A 157 -0.07 0.87 -2.40
C GLN A 157 -1.36 0.13 -2.79
N ALA A 158 -2.49 0.47 -2.16
CA ALA A 158 -3.80 -0.08 -2.51
C ALA A 158 -4.30 0.26 -3.92
N SER A 159 -3.77 1.30 -4.57
CA SER A 159 -4.13 1.66 -5.95
C SER A 159 -3.21 1.02 -6.99
N ILE A 160 -1.93 0.86 -6.68
CA ILE A 160 -0.90 0.36 -7.60
C ILE A 160 -0.75 -1.17 -7.54
N ALA A 161 -0.62 -1.74 -6.34
CA ALA A 161 -0.35 -3.17 -6.17
C ALA A 161 -1.40 -4.10 -6.82
N PRO A 162 -2.71 -3.79 -6.82
CA PRO A 162 -3.69 -4.61 -7.55
C PRO A 162 -3.47 -4.63 -9.07
N GLU A 163 -3.04 -3.51 -9.67
CA GLU A 163 -2.79 -3.44 -11.10
C GLU A 163 -1.52 -4.23 -11.45
N ILE A 164 -0.46 -4.10 -10.65
CA ILE A 164 0.76 -4.92 -10.80
C ILE A 164 0.43 -6.41 -10.62
N LYS A 165 -0.37 -6.78 -9.61
CA LYS A 165 -0.85 -8.16 -9.43
C LYS A 165 -1.57 -8.65 -10.69
N SER A 166 -2.44 -7.83 -11.28
CA SER A 166 -3.10 -8.18 -12.53
C SER A 166 -2.11 -8.37 -13.68
N LEU A 167 -1.05 -7.57 -13.76
CA LEU A 167 -0.01 -7.69 -14.78
C LEU A 167 0.79 -8.98 -14.60
N ILE A 168 1.16 -9.37 -13.38
CA ILE A 168 1.96 -10.59 -13.21
C ILE A 168 1.12 -11.87 -13.22
N LYS A 169 -0.20 -11.78 -13.01
CA LYS A 169 -1.10 -12.95 -12.98
C LYS A 169 -1.67 -13.34 -14.34
N LYS A 170 -1.99 -12.37 -15.20
CA LYS A 170 -2.70 -12.63 -16.47
C LYS A 170 -1.84 -13.48 -17.42
N ARG A 171 -2.46 -14.50 -18.03
CA ARG A 171 -1.79 -15.46 -18.93
C ARG A 171 -1.05 -14.81 -20.09
N ASN A 172 -1.65 -13.79 -20.72
CA ASN A 172 -1.09 -13.13 -21.89
C ASN A 172 -0.35 -11.84 -21.52
N SER A 173 0.01 -11.67 -20.25
CA SER A 173 0.73 -10.48 -19.84
C SER A 173 2.23 -10.64 -20.10
N PRO A 174 2.89 -9.62 -20.65
CA PRO A 174 4.35 -9.63 -20.83
C PRO A 174 5.12 -9.72 -19.50
N LEU A 175 4.50 -9.46 -18.35
CA LEU A 175 5.13 -9.57 -17.03
C LEU A 175 4.71 -10.83 -16.26
N ARG A 176 4.18 -11.85 -16.93
CA ARG A 176 3.63 -13.02 -16.25
C ARG A 176 4.64 -13.69 -15.31
N MET A 177 4.20 -13.93 -14.08
CA MET A 177 4.96 -14.67 -13.09
C MET A 177 5.18 -16.12 -13.56
N GLY A 178 6.42 -16.59 -13.47
CA GLY A 178 6.85 -17.90 -13.94
C GLY A 178 7.43 -17.90 -15.36
N GLU A 179 7.12 -16.87 -16.16
CA GLU A 179 7.75 -16.65 -17.47
C GLU A 179 8.84 -15.57 -17.38
N VAL A 180 8.63 -14.55 -16.55
CA VAL A 180 9.57 -13.45 -16.35
C VAL A 180 10.09 -13.44 -14.91
N GLY A 181 11.40 -13.25 -14.77
CA GLY A 181 12.09 -13.14 -13.48
C GLY A 181 11.73 -11.86 -12.73
N TYR A 182 11.91 -11.87 -11.40
CA TYR A 182 11.58 -10.73 -10.54
C TYR A 182 12.33 -9.46 -10.93
N GLU A 183 13.65 -9.53 -11.13
CA GLU A 183 14.46 -8.37 -11.51
C GLU A 183 14.03 -7.78 -12.84
N THR A 184 13.76 -8.61 -13.84
CA THR A 184 13.24 -8.12 -15.13
C THR A 184 11.88 -7.45 -14.99
N GLN A 185 10.97 -7.99 -14.15
CA GLN A 185 9.69 -7.35 -13.86
C GLN A 185 9.88 -5.97 -13.23
N ARG A 186 10.79 -5.88 -12.26
CA ARG A 186 11.14 -4.66 -11.54
C ARG A 186 11.76 -3.61 -12.47
N GLU A 187 12.79 -3.97 -13.23
CA GLU A 187 13.47 -3.09 -14.18
C GLU A 187 12.52 -2.55 -15.25
N GLN A 188 11.64 -3.41 -15.79
CA GLN A 188 10.68 -3.00 -16.82
C GLN A 188 9.58 -2.09 -16.28
N LEU A 189 9.12 -2.31 -15.05
CA LEU A 189 8.21 -1.37 -14.39
C LEU A 189 8.87 0.00 -14.14
N ILE A 190 10.13 0.02 -13.69
CA ILE A 190 10.89 1.27 -13.49
C ILE A 190 11.04 2.00 -14.83
N ALA A 191 11.51 1.31 -15.87
CA ALA A 191 11.69 1.88 -17.20
C ALA A 191 10.37 2.42 -17.78
N TYR A 192 9.26 1.73 -17.54
CA TYR A 192 7.93 2.20 -17.95
C TYR A 192 7.52 3.49 -17.24
N PHE A 193 7.73 3.58 -15.93
CA PHE A 193 7.45 4.82 -15.21
C PHE A 193 8.41 5.95 -15.58
N ASP A 194 9.66 5.67 -15.94
CA ASP A 194 10.59 6.68 -16.44
C ASP A 194 10.14 7.23 -17.79
N ALA A 195 9.63 6.36 -18.67
CA ALA A 195 9.01 6.78 -19.92
C ALA A 195 7.74 7.61 -19.69
N ILE A 196 6.92 7.27 -18.68
CA ILE A 196 5.77 8.11 -18.30
C ILE A 196 6.26 9.47 -17.79
N LYS A 197 7.25 9.50 -16.89
CA LYS A 197 7.84 10.74 -16.37
C LYS A 197 8.42 11.62 -17.47
N SER A 198 8.92 11.05 -18.57
CA SER A 198 9.52 11.84 -19.65
C SER A 198 8.49 12.63 -20.47
N LEU A 199 7.21 12.23 -20.44
CA LEU A 199 6.10 12.96 -21.07
C LEU A 199 5.87 14.35 -20.43
N ASP A 200 6.15 14.51 -19.13
CA ASP A 200 6.03 15.78 -18.41
C ASP A 200 7.01 15.82 -17.22
N LYS A 201 8.30 16.00 -17.53
CA LYS A 201 9.37 16.00 -16.52
C LYS A 201 9.18 17.11 -15.47
N ALA A 202 8.79 18.31 -15.91
CA ALA A 202 8.67 19.47 -15.03
C ALA A 202 7.47 19.32 -14.07
N GLY A 203 6.31 18.91 -14.58
CA GLY A 203 5.14 18.62 -13.76
C GLY A 203 5.37 17.41 -12.85
N TRP A 204 6.11 16.39 -13.31
CA TRP A 204 6.40 15.22 -12.47
C TRP A 204 7.27 15.59 -11.27
N ILE A 205 8.32 16.38 -11.47
CA ILE A 205 9.23 16.82 -10.41
C ILE A 205 8.51 17.70 -9.39
N SER A 206 7.71 18.67 -9.86
CA SER A 206 6.92 19.57 -8.99
C SER A 206 5.75 18.86 -8.29
N GLY A 207 5.30 17.70 -8.80
CA GLY A 207 4.14 16.96 -8.27
C GLY A 207 2.80 17.45 -8.83
N GLU A 208 2.82 18.36 -9.81
CA GLU A 208 1.63 18.96 -10.42
C GLU A 208 1.19 18.26 -11.71
N SER A 209 1.96 17.28 -12.21
CA SER A 209 1.61 16.56 -13.43
C SER A 209 0.29 15.78 -13.31
N ASN A 210 -0.55 15.88 -14.33
CA ASN A 210 -1.75 15.03 -14.45
C ASN A 210 -1.42 13.54 -14.55
N LEU A 211 -0.20 13.18 -14.96
CA LEU A 211 0.27 11.79 -14.96
C LEU A 211 0.41 11.21 -13.55
N TYR A 212 0.66 12.04 -12.56
CA TYR A 212 0.88 11.63 -11.17
C TYR A 212 -0.44 11.31 -10.42
N GLN A 213 -1.58 11.37 -11.11
CA GLN A 213 -2.87 11.04 -10.54
C GLN A 213 -3.09 9.52 -10.49
N ASN A 214 -3.61 9.04 -9.35
CA ASN A 214 -3.91 7.62 -9.12
C ASN A 214 -4.66 6.93 -10.28
N ARG A 215 -5.65 7.59 -10.86
CA ARG A 215 -6.47 7.00 -11.92
C ARG A 215 -5.71 6.89 -13.24
N VAL A 216 -4.87 7.88 -13.54
CA VAL A 216 -4.04 7.91 -14.75
C VAL A 216 -2.95 6.84 -14.66
N ILE A 217 -2.24 6.74 -13.53
CA ILE A 217 -1.25 5.67 -13.29
C ILE A 217 -1.88 4.28 -13.44
N ARG A 218 -3.07 4.07 -12.88
CA ARG A 218 -3.78 2.79 -13.02
C ARG A 218 -4.18 2.49 -14.47
N ALA A 219 -4.67 3.49 -15.20
CA ALA A 219 -5.01 3.33 -16.62
C ALA A 219 -3.77 2.98 -17.46
N LEU A 220 -2.63 3.65 -17.22
CA LEU A 220 -1.36 3.37 -17.87
C LEU A 220 -0.87 1.95 -17.58
N LEU A 221 -0.89 1.52 -16.30
CA LEU A 221 -0.58 0.13 -15.93
C LEU A 221 -1.49 -0.89 -16.62
N GLN A 222 -2.78 -0.58 -16.82
CA GLN A 222 -3.69 -1.46 -17.56
C GLN A 222 -3.40 -1.52 -19.06
N LEU A 223 -2.82 -0.46 -19.63
CA LEU A 223 -2.41 -0.39 -21.04
C LEU A 223 -1.01 -0.98 -21.27
N TYR A 224 -0.24 -1.23 -20.22
CA TYR A 224 1.11 -1.79 -20.31
C TYR A 224 1.20 -2.98 -21.28
N PRO A 225 0.34 -4.03 -21.23
CA PRO A 225 0.46 -5.16 -22.15
C PRO A 225 0.37 -4.77 -23.63
N GLN A 226 -0.52 -3.83 -23.96
CA GLN A 226 -0.74 -3.36 -25.34
C GLN A 226 0.40 -2.46 -25.81
N VAL A 227 0.99 -1.68 -24.91
CA VAL A 227 2.19 -0.88 -25.20
C VAL A 227 3.36 -1.81 -25.54
N ILE A 228 3.59 -2.85 -24.74
CA ILE A 228 4.65 -3.83 -24.99
C ILE A 228 4.40 -4.61 -26.30
N GLU A 229 3.17 -5.04 -26.53
CA GLU A 229 2.77 -5.71 -27.79
C GLU A 229 3.03 -4.84 -29.03
N ALA A 230 2.76 -3.54 -28.94
CA ALA A 230 3.01 -2.60 -30.04
C ALA A 230 4.50 -2.33 -30.32
N ILE A 231 5.39 -2.57 -29.34
CA ILE A 231 6.84 -2.48 -29.52
C ILE A 231 7.38 -3.73 -30.23
N ASP A 232 6.72 -4.87 -30.08
CA ASP A 232 7.04 -6.15 -30.73
C ASP A 232 8.47 -6.65 -30.42
N ILE A 233 8.89 -6.51 -29.15
CA ILE A 233 10.20 -6.94 -28.65
C ILE A 233 9.98 -7.72 -27.34
N PRO A 234 10.79 -8.77 -27.05
CA PRO A 234 10.75 -9.45 -25.77
C PRO A 234 10.92 -8.47 -24.60
N VAL A 235 10.06 -8.59 -23.57
CA VAL A 235 9.99 -7.59 -22.49
C VAL A 235 11.34 -7.32 -21.82
N GLY A 236 12.22 -8.33 -21.68
CA GLY A 236 13.53 -8.17 -21.06
C GLY A 236 14.55 -7.39 -21.89
N GLU A 237 14.28 -7.17 -23.17
CA GLU A 237 15.16 -6.45 -24.11
C GLU A 237 14.66 -5.04 -24.42
N ILE A 238 13.46 -4.69 -23.95
CA ILE A 238 12.87 -3.37 -24.19
C ILE A 238 13.64 -2.31 -23.42
N THR A 239 14.08 -1.31 -24.16
CA THR A 239 14.83 -0.15 -23.65
C THR A 239 13.90 1.00 -23.31
N LEU A 240 14.35 1.90 -22.42
CA LEU A 240 13.64 3.14 -22.10
C LEU A 240 13.26 3.93 -23.35
N GLN A 241 14.17 4.06 -24.32
CA GLN A 241 13.92 4.84 -25.54
C GLN A 241 12.76 4.28 -26.38
N GLN A 242 12.58 2.96 -26.40
CA GLN A 242 11.45 2.32 -27.09
C GLN A 242 10.12 2.59 -26.38
N LEU A 243 10.12 2.54 -25.04
CA LEU A 243 8.96 2.91 -24.22
C LEU A 243 8.60 4.39 -24.39
N GLU A 244 9.58 5.29 -24.37
CA GLU A 244 9.37 6.72 -24.62
C GLU A 244 8.77 6.96 -25.99
N LYS A 245 9.31 6.30 -27.04
CA LYS A 245 8.76 6.40 -28.39
C LYS A 245 7.31 5.90 -28.44
N ALA A 246 7.03 4.78 -27.80
CA ALA A 246 5.69 4.19 -27.77
C ALA A 246 4.67 5.07 -27.03
N LEU A 247 5.08 5.76 -25.97
CA LEU A 247 4.21 6.64 -25.18
C LEU A 247 4.16 8.09 -25.70
N SER A 248 5.07 8.49 -26.59
CA SER A 248 5.15 9.87 -27.10
C SER A 248 3.86 10.47 -27.71
N PRO A 249 2.90 9.69 -28.24
CA PRO A 249 1.62 10.24 -28.69
C PRO A 249 0.70 10.75 -27.57
N ILE A 250 0.96 10.42 -26.30
CA ILE A 250 0.12 10.83 -25.17
C ILE A 250 0.27 12.34 -24.92
N ASP A 251 -0.82 13.09 -25.08
CA ASP A 251 -0.91 14.48 -24.67
C ASP A 251 -1.36 14.58 -23.21
N VAL A 252 -0.45 15.01 -22.34
CA VAL A 252 -0.70 15.15 -20.89
C VAL A 252 -1.79 16.19 -20.58
N THR A 253 -2.01 17.17 -21.46
CA THR A 253 -3.01 18.24 -21.27
C THR A 253 -4.44 17.75 -21.46
N GLU A 254 -4.62 16.61 -22.11
CA GLU A 254 -5.92 15.94 -22.30
C GLU A 254 -6.26 14.99 -21.12
N LEU A 255 -5.32 14.80 -20.18
CA LEU A 255 -5.51 13.98 -18.97
C LEU A 255 -6.05 14.77 -17.77
N ASP A 256 -6.48 16.01 -17.98
CA ASP A 256 -7.06 16.86 -16.95
C ASP A 256 -8.41 16.31 -16.45
N GLN A 257 -8.61 16.33 -15.12
CA GLN A 257 -9.86 15.88 -14.49
C GLN A 257 -11.08 16.73 -14.89
N GLU A 258 -10.89 18.00 -15.26
CA GLU A 258 -12.01 18.83 -15.73
C GLU A 258 -12.46 18.43 -17.15
N LYS A 259 -11.53 17.98 -17.99
CA LYS A 259 -11.81 17.49 -19.35
C LYS A 259 -12.38 16.06 -19.33
N ILE A 260 -11.89 15.21 -18.44
CA ILE A 260 -12.34 13.83 -18.31
C ILE A 260 -13.57 13.78 -17.42
N ARG A 261 -14.77 13.72 -18.05
CA ARG A 261 -16.10 13.69 -17.40
C ARG A 261 -16.04 13.04 -16.02
N GLY A 262 -16.51 13.78 -14.99
CA GLY A 262 -16.42 13.49 -13.56
C GLY A 262 -17.10 12.21 -13.05
N GLN A 263 -16.88 11.06 -13.67
CA GLN A 263 -17.27 9.77 -13.16
C GLN A 263 -16.22 9.30 -12.14
N GLN A 264 -16.69 8.91 -10.95
CA GLN A 264 -15.82 8.38 -9.90
C GLN A 264 -15.67 6.86 -10.01
N GLY A 265 -14.55 6.34 -9.51
CA GLY A 265 -14.30 4.88 -9.45
C GLY A 265 -13.88 4.27 -10.79
N THR A 266 -14.22 2.99 -11.00
CA THR A 266 -13.78 2.17 -12.14
C THR A 266 -14.23 2.73 -13.49
N ALA A 267 -15.40 3.37 -13.55
CA ALA A 267 -15.92 3.99 -14.76
C ALA A 267 -15.01 5.13 -15.26
N GLY A 268 -14.50 5.95 -14.33
CA GLY A 268 -13.52 7.00 -14.65
C GLY A 268 -12.18 6.44 -15.14
N ILE A 269 -11.70 5.33 -14.57
CA ILE A 269 -10.47 4.68 -15.02
C ILE A 269 -10.64 4.13 -16.45
N SER A 270 -11.77 3.49 -16.74
CA SER A 270 -12.06 2.99 -18.09
C SER A 270 -12.09 4.10 -19.11
N GLN A 271 -12.66 5.27 -18.77
CA GLN A 271 -12.70 6.42 -19.66
C GLN A 271 -11.29 6.99 -19.91
N ILE A 272 -10.50 7.19 -18.85
CA ILE A 272 -9.09 7.63 -18.99
C ILE A 272 -8.32 6.65 -19.88
N ARG A 273 -8.53 5.35 -19.67
CA ARG A 273 -7.91 4.30 -20.48
C ARG A 273 -8.29 4.41 -21.95
N THR A 274 -9.58 4.65 -22.26
CA THR A 274 -10.04 4.87 -23.63
C THR A 274 -9.38 6.10 -24.25
N VAL A 275 -9.33 7.23 -23.52
CA VAL A 275 -8.69 8.47 -23.98
C VAL A 275 -7.21 8.25 -24.30
N ILE A 276 -6.46 7.61 -23.40
CA ILE A 276 -5.04 7.29 -23.64
C ILE A 276 -4.89 6.31 -24.82
N SER A 277 -5.77 5.32 -24.93
CA SER A 277 -5.77 4.36 -26.03
C SER A 277 -6.02 5.03 -27.39
N GLU A 278 -6.93 5.99 -27.46
CA GLU A 278 -7.20 6.80 -28.66
C GLU A 278 -5.99 7.66 -29.04
N MET A 279 -5.26 8.23 -28.08
CA MET A 279 -4.01 8.96 -28.37
C MET A 279 -2.93 8.04 -28.94
N LEU A 280 -2.78 6.85 -28.36
CA LEU A 280 -1.73 5.90 -28.77
C LEU A 280 -2.00 5.25 -30.12
N TRP A 281 -3.26 4.93 -30.44
CA TRP A 281 -3.61 4.10 -31.59
C TRP A 281 -4.77 4.62 -32.45
N GLY A 282 -5.49 5.65 -32.02
CA GLY A 282 -6.71 6.15 -32.69
C GLY A 282 -6.49 6.74 -34.08
N ALA A 283 -5.25 7.10 -34.44
CA ALA A 283 -4.89 7.55 -35.79
C ALA A 283 -4.62 6.40 -36.79
N ARG A 284 -4.87 5.13 -36.42
CA ARG A 284 -4.68 3.94 -37.28
C ARG A 284 -6.00 3.22 -37.64
N ALA A 285 -7.07 3.97 -37.90
CA ALA A 285 -8.29 3.44 -38.51
C ALA A 285 -8.57 4.12 -39.85
#